data_AF-A0A9D9VPL2-F1
#
_entry.id   AF-A0A9D9VPL2-F1
#
_cell.length_a   1.000
_cell.length_b   1.000
_cell.length_c   1.000
_cell.angle_alpha   90.00
_cell.angle_beta   90.00
_cell.angle_gamma   90.00
#
_symmetry.space_group_name_H-M   'P 1'
#
loop_
_entity.id
_entity.type
_entity.pdbx_description
1 polymer ?
#
loop_
_entity_poly.entity_id
_entity_poly.type
_entity_poly.pdbx_seq_one_letter_code
_entity_poly.pdbx_strand_id
1 'polypeptide(L)'
;MPNPILEYFRTSKEELEKVSWPSKQDTLRYSTLIIIGSVAAALFFGALDFGLSRLVQAVISGRNPQVQTDPSTPPIPQINPEDIQAVDENGNPVELNINPIPVNPNPAPSNP
;
A
#
# COMPACT_ATOMS: atom_id res chain seq x y z
N MET A 1 60.27 20.09 15.85
CA MET A 1 59.29 19.45 16.75
C MET A 1 58.59 18.38 15.93
N PRO A 2 58.44 17.14 16.43
CA PRO A 2 57.63 16.12 15.74
C PRO A 2 56.21 16.66 15.51
N ASN A 3 55.56 16.24 14.42
CA ASN A 3 54.20 16.70 14.10
C ASN A 3 53.20 16.01 15.05
N PRO A 4 52.46 16.73 15.90
CA PRO A 4 51.65 16.14 16.97
C PRO A 4 50.61 15.14 16.43
N ILE A 5 49.98 15.43 15.29
CA ILE A 5 49.02 14.53 14.65
C ILE A 5 49.66 13.18 14.31
N LEU A 6 50.87 13.21 13.76
CA LEU A 6 51.61 12.00 13.40
C LEU A 6 51.99 11.17 14.63
N GLU A 7 52.29 11.85 15.75
CA GLU A 7 52.56 11.22 17.03
C GLU A 7 51.31 10.54 17.60
N TYR A 8 50.15 11.22 17.59
CA TYR A 8 48.87 10.62 18.02
C TYR A 8 48.52 9.34 17.25
N PHE A 9 48.67 9.32 15.92
CA PHE A 9 48.40 8.12 15.12
C PHE A 9 49.38 6.98 15.45
N ARG A 10 50.65 7.30 15.72
CA ARG A 10 51.65 6.32 16.10
C ARG A 10 51.30 5.66 17.43
N THR A 11 51.04 6.45 18.47
CA THR A 11 50.67 5.91 19.78
C THR A 11 49.34 5.16 19.74
N SER A 12 48.36 5.65 18.96
CA SER A 12 47.07 4.98 18.78
C SER A 12 47.22 3.60 18.13
N LYS A 13 48.09 3.47 17.12
CA LYS A 13 48.37 2.17 16.48
C LYS A 13 49.04 1.21 17.48
N GLU A 14 50.01 1.67 18.24
CA GLU A 14 50.68 0.85 19.27
C GLU A 14 49.69 0.35 20.35
N GLU A 15 48.74 1.18 20.78
CA GLU A 15 47.68 0.74 21.70
C GLU A 15 46.70 -0.25 21.04
N LEU A 16 46.38 -0.06 19.76
CA LEU A 16 45.50 -0.96 19.02
C LEU A 16 46.12 -2.35 18.83
N GLU A 17 47.44 -2.44 18.64
CA GLU A 17 48.17 -3.70 18.50
C GLU A 17 48.21 -4.53 19.80
N LYS A 18 48.08 -3.89 20.98
CA LYS A 18 47.97 -4.60 22.26
C LYS A 18 46.63 -5.29 22.46
N VAL A 19 45.60 -4.87 21.72
CA VAL A 19 44.28 -5.50 21.78
C VAL A 19 44.35 -6.85 21.08
N SER A 20 43.84 -7.88 21.74
CA SER A 20 43.76 -9.23 21.21
C SER A 20 42.67 -9.33 20.13
N TRP A 21 43.04 -8.98 18.89
CA TRP A 21 42.17 -9.12 17.72
C TRP A 21 42.02 -10.59 17.30
N PRO A 22 40.83 -10.99 16.80
CA PRO A 22 40.62 -12.32 16.25
C PRO A 22 41.53 -12.56 15.04
N SER A 23 41.97 -13.82 14.85
CA SER A 23 42.76 -14.17 13.67
C SER A 23 41.90 -14.01 12.40
N LYS A 24 42.56 -13.84 11.24
CA LYS A 24 41.85 -13.77 9.96
C LYS A 24 40.93 -14.98 9.72
N GLN A 25 41.33 -16.16 10.21
CA GLN A 25 40.53 -17.38 10.10
C GLN A 25 39.30 -17.34 11.01
N ASP A 26 39.44 -16.83 12.23
CA ASP A 26 38.33 -16.72 13.19
C ASP A 26 37.28 -15.73 12.69
N THR A 27 37.73 -14.57 12.19
CA THR A 27 36.84 -13.57 11.60
C THR A 27 36.03 -14.14 10.44
N LEU A 28 36.66 -14.91 9.54
CA LEU A 28 35.96 -15.56 8.43
C LEU A 28 34.99 -16.65 8.89
N ARG A 29 35.35 -17.43 9.91
CA ARG A 29 34.47 -18.45 10.48
C ARG A 29 33.22 -17.81 11.08
N TYR A 30 33.38 -16.80 11.91
CA TYR A 30 32.26 -16.11 12.54
C TYR A 30 31.41 -15.34 11.53
N SER A 31 32.02 -14.66 10.55
CA SER A 31 31.25 -14.00 9.50
C SER A 31 30.43 -14.99 8.68
N THR A 32 30.99 -16.15 8.37
CA THR A 32 30.28 -17.22 7.63
C THR A 32 29.08 -17.74 8.42
N LEU A 33 29.25 -17.96 9.73
CA LEU A 33 28.14 -18.36 10.61
C LEU A 33 27.02 -17.31 10.63
N ILE A 34 27.37 -16.02 10.71
CA ILE A 34 26.39 -14.93 10.67
C ILE A 34 25.66 -14.92 9.33
N ILE A 35 26.38 -15.04 8.20
CA ILE A 35 25.76 -15.06 6.86
C ILE A 35 24.75 -16.20 6.77
N ILE A 36 25.10 -17.41 7.20
CA ILE A 36 24.20 -18.56 7.19
C ILE A 36 22.98 -18.30 8.09
N GLY A 37 23.21 -17.78 9.30
CA GLY A 37 22.13 -17.43 10.22
C GLY A 37 21.19 -16.36 9.67
N SER A 38 21.72 -15.33 9.01
CA SER A 38 20.94 -14.28 8.36
C SER A 38 20.12 -14.82 7.19
N VAL A 39 20.67 -15.70 6.37
CA VAL A 39 19.93 -16.34 5.27
C VAL A 39 18.81 -17.22 5.84
N ALA A 40 19.08 -18.01 6.88
CA ALA A 40 18.07 -18.83 7.54
C ALA A 40 16.94 -17.99 8.15
N ALA A 41 17.30 -16.89 8.85
CA ALA A 41 16.33 -15.95 9.40
C ALA A 41 15.50 -15.28 8.30
N ALA A 42 16.14 -14.85 7.20
CA ALA A 42 15.44 -14.24 6.07
C ALA A 42 14.41 -15.19 5.44
N LEU A 43 14.77 -16.47 5.28
CA LEU A 43 13.83 -17.49 4.80
C LEU A 43 12.68 -17.73 5.79
N PHE A 44 12.98 -17.83 7.08
CA PHE A 44 11.96 -18.03 8.12
C PHE A 44 10.97 -16.86 8.18
N PHE A 45 11.47 -15.62 8.30
CA PHE A 45 10.62 -14.44 8.33
C PHE A 45 9.88 -14.24 7.02
N GLY A 46 10.55 -14.41 5.86
CA GLY A 46 9.88 -14.32 4.57
C GLY A 46 8.72 -15.32 4.40
N ALA A 47 8.90 -16.56 4.86
CA ALA A 47 7.82 -17.56 4.87
C ALA A 47 6.69 -17.18 5.85
N LEU A 48 7.06 -16.68 7.03
CA LEU A 48 6.12 -16.23 8.06
C LEU A 48 5.28 -15.05 7.54
N ASP A 49 5.90 -14.03 6.96
CA ASP A 49 5.25 -12.87 6.36
C ASP A 49 4.30 -13.26 5.22
N PHE A 50 4.71 -14.23 4.38
CA PHE A 50 3.85 -14.78 3.34
C PHE A 50 2.61 -15.46 3.94
N GLY A 51 2.78 -16.27 4.98
CA GLY A 51 1.69 -16.93 5.70
C GLY A 51 0.74 -15.93 6.37
N LEU A 52 1.28 -14.94 7.08
CA LEU A 52 0.50 -13.89 7.72
C LEU A 52 -0.28 -13.06 6.70
N SER A 53 0.32 -12.70 5.56
CA SER A 53 -0.35 -11.93 4.51
C SER A 53 -1.59 -12.66 3.98
N ARG A 54 -1.50 -13.98 3.80
CA ARG A 54 -2.64 -14.82 3.39
C ARG A 54 -3.72 -14.87 4.47
N LEU A 55 -3.32 -15.00 5.74
CA LEU A 55 -4.24 -15.00 6.88
C LEU A 55 -4.99 -13.66 6.98
N VAL A 56 -4.27 -12.55 6.88
CA VAL A 56 -4.86 -11.20 6.92
C VAL A 56 -5.85 -11.00 5.79
N GLN A 57 -5.51 -11.39 4.56
CA GLN A 57 -6.44 -11.34 3.43
C GLN A 57 -7.69 -12.17 3.69
N ALA A 58 -7.54 -13.41 4.18
CA ALA A 58 -8.69 -14.26 4.50
C ALA A 58 -9.62 -13.64 5.56
N VAL A 59 -9.05 -12.98 6.57
CA VAL A 59 -9.82 -12.29 7.62
C VAL A 59 -10.54 -11.04 7.07
N ILE A 60 -9.89 -10.26 6.21
CA ILE A 60 -10.44 -8.98 5.70
C ILE A 60 -11.45 -9.20 4.56
N SER A 61 -11.27 -10.21 3.70
CA SER A 61 -12.17 -10.49 2.58
C SER A 61 -13.63 -10.78 2.99
N GLY A 62 -13.90 -11.05 4.27
CA GLY A 62 -15.25 -11.18 4.81
C GLY A 62 -16.01 -9.84 4.95
N ARG A 63 -15.36 -8.68 4.73
CA ARG A 63 -16.05 -7.38 4.71
C ARG A 63 -16.64 -7.14 3.32
N ASN A 64 -17.93 -7.45 3.16
CA ASN A 64 -18.74 -6.78 2.15
C ASN A 64 -18.87 -5.30 2.55
N PRO A 65 -18.45 -4.33 1.72
CA PRO A 65 -18.84 -2.95 1.91
C PRO A 65 -20.37 -2.92 1.85
N GLN A 66 -21.01 -2.71 2.99
CA GLN A 66 -22.40 -2.31 2.97
C GLN A 66 -22.38 -0.95 2.28
N VAL A 67 -22.95 -0.87 1.07
CA VAL A 67 -23.36 0.41 0.50
C VAL A 67 -24.22 1.04 1.59
N GLN A 68 -23.67 2.03 2.27
CA GLN A 68 -24.39 2.75 3.30
C GLN A 68 -25.51 3.44 2.55
N THR A 69 -26.71 2.85 2.56
CA THR A 69 -27.94 3.56 2.25
C THR A 69 -28.10 4.54 3.40
N ASP A 70 -27.41 5.66 3.26
CA ASP A 70 -27.43 6.74 4.22
C ASP A 70 -28.89 7.18 4.36
N PRO A 71 -29.51 7.00 5.55
CA PRO A 71 -30.90 7.41 5.77
C PRO A 71 -31.09 8.93 5.69
N SER A 72 -29.98 9.70 5.68
CA SER A 72 -29.97 11.15 5.40
C SER A 72 -29.90 11.48 3.91
N THR A 73 -29.58 10.52 3.04
CA THR A 73 -29.73 10.70 1.60
C THR A 73 -31.21 10.46 1.29
N PRO A 74 -31.97 11.48 0.86
CA PRO A 74 -33.34 11.27 0.44
C PRO A 74 -33.35 10.16 -0.62
N PRO A 75 -34.33 9.24 -0.60
CA PRO A 75 -34.47 8.30 -1.71
C PRO A 75 -34.46 9.12 -3.00
N ILE A 76 -33.48 8.88 -3.88
CA ILE A 76 -33.43 9.54 -5.19
C ILE A 76 -34.78 9.19 -5.84
N PRO A 77 -35.66 10.18 -6.11
CA PRO A 77 -36.94 9.91 -6.71
C PRO A 77 -36.71 9.14 -8.00
N GLN A 78 -37.25 7.93 -8.12
CA GLN A 78 -37.26 7.21 -9.38
C GLN A 78 -38.23 7.94 -10.29
N ILE A 79 -37.70 8.69 -11.25
CA ILE A 79 -38.50 9.41 -12.24
C ILE A 79 -38.76 8.44 -13.40
N ASN A 80 -39.99 7.94 -13.51
CA ASN A 80 -40.38 7.16 -14.67
C ASN A 80 -40.74 8.11 -15.82
N PRO A 81 -40.36 7.78 -17.08
CA PRO A 81 -40.68 8.63 -18.24
C PRO A 81 -42.18 8.87 -18.42
N GLU A 82 -43.02 7.91 -18.01
CA GLU A 82 -44.47 7.96 -18.09
C GLU A 82 -45.09 8.95 -17.08
N ASP A 83 -44.38 9.28 -16.01
CA ASP A 83 -44.84 10.21 -14.99
C ASP A 83 -44.63 11.68 -15.41
N ILE A 84 -43.89 11.92 -16.49
CA ILE A 84 -43.62 13.26 -17.01
C ILE A 84 -44.77 13.68 -17.94
N GLN A 85 -45.71 14.46 -17.42
CA GLN A 85 -46.80 15.04 -18.22
C GLN A 85 -46.35 16.37 -18.83
N ALA A 86 -46.17 16.41 -20.14
CA ALA A 86 -46.00 17.68 -20.86
C ALA A 86 -47.38 18.20 -21.29
N VAL A 87 -47.62 19.48 -21.10
CA VAL A 87 -48.83 20.19 -21.57
C VAL A 87 -48.40 21.27 -22.56
N ASP A 88 -49.20 21.50 -23.60
CA ASP A 88 -48.98 22.58 -24.54
C ASP A 88 -49.29 23.96 -23.93
N GLU A 89 -49.04 25.03 -24.69
CA GLU A 89 -49.30 26.41 -24.26
C GLU A 89 -50.78 26.71 -23.98
N ASN A 90 -51.70 25.86 -24.45
CA ASN A 90 -53.13 25.94 -24.24
C ASN A 90 -53.61 25.00 -23.12
N GLY A 91 -52.70 24.25 -22.49
CA GLY A 91 -52.97 23.34 -21.37
C GLY A 91 -53.42 21.94 -21.77
N ASN A 92 -53.34 21.54 -23.05
CA ASN A 92 -53.68 20.18 -23.47
C ASN A 92 -52.49 19.22 -23.28
N PRO A 93 -52.71 17.97 -22.84
CA PRO A 93 -51.64 16.98 -22.70
C PRO A 93 -50.99 16.64 -24.05
N VAL A 94 -49.66 16.67 -24.10
CA VAL A 94 -48.84 16.25 -25.25
C VAL A 94 -47.97 15.08 -24.82
N GLU A 95 -48.11 13.93 -25.49
CA GLU A 95 -47.28 12.75 -25.26
C GLU A 95 -45.90 12.96 -25.90
N LEU A 96 -44.85 13.09 -25.08
CA LEU A 96 -43.48 13.16 -25.57
C LEU A 96 -42.89 11.75 -25.61
N ASN A 97 -42.61 11.24 -26.81
CA ASN A 97 -41.90 9.98 -26.98
C ASN A 97 -40.39 10.17 -26.69
N ILE A 98 -40.00 9.98 -25.43
CA ILE A 98 -38.60 10.12 -25.00
C ILE A 98 -37.94 8.74 -24.87
N ASN A 99 -36.95 8.45 -25.72
CA ASN A 99 -36.11 7.27 -25.52
C ASN A 99 -35.08 7.53 -24.42
N PRO A 100 -34.94 6.64 -23.41
CA PRO A 100 -33.91 6.78 -22.39
C PRO A 100 -32.51 6.81 -23.02
N ILE A 101 -31.70 7.82 -22.69
CA ILE A 101 -30.29 7.82 -23.07
C ILE A 101 -29.58 6.75 -22.22
N PRO A 102 -28.82 5.82 -22.83
CA PRO A 102 -28.06 4.85 -22.07
C PRO A 102 -27.08 5.58 -21.14
N VAL A 103 -27.29 5.48 -19.84
CA VAL A 103 -26.38 6.02 -18.82
C VAL A 103 -25.10 5.19 -18.88
N ASN A 104 -23.99 5.80 -19.32
CA ASN A 104 -22.68 5.15 -19.27
C ASN A 104 -22.12 5.26 -17.84
N PRO A 105 -22.03 4.16 -17.07
CA PRO A 105 -21.54 4.19 -15.70
C PRO A 105 -20.03 4.46 -15.61
N ASN A 106 -19.30 4.42 -16.74
CA ASN A 106 -17.89 4.75 -16.82
C ASN A 106 -17.69 5.88 -17.86
N PRO A 107 -17.99 7.14 -17.49
CA PRO A 107 -17.72 8.27 -18.38
C PRO A 107 -16.23 8.26 -18.72
N ALA A 108 -15.89 8.44 -20.00
CA ALA A 108 -14.49 8.60 -20.39
C ALA A 108 -13.86 9.69 -19.50
N PRO A 109 -12.62 9.51 -19.02
CA PRO A 109 -11.98 10.53 -18.20
C PRO A 109 -12.04 11.85 -18.98
N SER A 110 -12.61 12.89 -18.35
CA SER A 110 -12.65 14.21 -18.95
C SER A 110 -11.21 14.60 -19.25
N ASN A 111 -10.88 14.70 -20.54
CA ASN A 111 -9.56 15.14 -20.98
C ASN A 111 -9.34 16.56 -20.42
N PRO A 112 -8.17 16.85 -19.81
CA PRO A 112 -7.90 18.17 -19.24
C PRO A 112 -7.97 19.30 -20.28
#